data_AF-A0A263D6B5-F1
#
_entry.id   AF-A0A263D6B5-F1
#
_cell.length_a   1.000
_cell.length_b   1.000
_cell.length_c   1.000
_cell.angle_alpha   90.00
_cell.angle_beta   90.00
_cell.angle_gamma   90.00
#
_symmetry.space_group_name_H-M   'P 1'
#
loop_
_entity.id
_entity.type
_entity.pdbx_description
1 polymer ?
#
loop_
_entity_poly.entity_id
_entity_poly.type
_entity_poly.pdbx_seq_one_letter_code
_entity_poly.pdbx_strand_id
1 'polypeptide(L)' 'MYDHFVFHWRRHSRHVTVSHGTLAGPRMALWDDIAIEHEWSPENLATFARTWTREHTGRFRRP' A
#
# COMPACT_ATOMS: atom_id res chain seq x y z
N MET A 1 -14.90 -11.57 -2.75
CA MET A 1 -13.74 -11.34 -3.63
C MET A 1 -12.61 -10.86 -2.74
N TYR A 2 -11.44 -11.50 -2.77
CA TYR A 2 -10.28 -11.05 -2.00
C TYR A 2 -9.42 -10.16 -2.89
N ASP A 3 -9.37 -8.87 -2.56
CA ASP A 3 -8.45 -7.94 -3.22
C ASP A 3 -7.08 -8.04 -2.57
N HIS A 4 -6.07 -8.17 -3.42
CA HIS A 4 -4.68 -8.18 -3.00
C HIS A 4 -4.06 -6.83 -3.36
N PHE A 5 -3.48 -6.18 -2.34
CA PHE A 5 -2.73 -4.94 -2.51
C PHE A 5 -1.25 -5.20 -2.28
N VAL A 6 -0.42 -4.71 -3.19
CA VAL A 6 1.03 -4.79 -3.13
C VAL A 6 1.57 -3.41 -2.81
N PHE A 7 2.30 -3.30 -1.71
CA PHE A 7 2.96 -2.07 -1.28
C PHE A 7 4.46 -2.19 -1.57
N HIS A 8 4.99 -1.25 -2.34
CA HIS A 8 6.40 -1.20 -2.67
C HIS A 8 7.04 0.06 -2.10
N TRP A 9 7.96 -0.13 -1.15
CA TRP A 9 8.71 0.94 -0.52
C TRP A 9 10.21 0.67 -0.64
N ARG A 10 10.92 1.53 -1.37
CA ARG A 10 12.38 1.47 -1.51
C ARG A 10 13.07 2.05 -0.26
N ARG A 11 14.18 1.43 0.16
CA ARG A 11 14.93 1.76 1.41
C ARG A 11 15.33 3.22 1.60
N HIS A 12 15.51 3.98 0.53
CA HIS A 12 15.91 5.40 0.58
C HIS A 12 14.87 6.34 -0.01
N SER A 13 13.65 5.83 -0.26
CA SER A 13 12.53 6.63 -0.75
C SER A 13 11.67 7.07 0.43
N ARG A 14 11.08 8.26 0.34
CA ARG A 14 9.96 8.67 1.21
C ARG A 14 8.60 8.44 0.54
N HIS A 15 8.57 7.59 -0.49
CA HIS A 15 7.39 7.35 -1.28
C HIS A 15 7.11 5.85 -1.42
N VAL A 16 5.82 5.52 -1.37
CA VAL A 16 5.28 4.17 -1.54
C VAL A 16 4.38 4.11 -2.74
N THR A 17 4.60 3.08 -3.55
CA THR A 17 3.68 2.71 -4.63
C THR A 17 2.73 1.63 -4.14
N VAL A 18 1.46 1.76 -4.48
CA VAL A 18 0.41 0.79 -4.18
C VAL A 18 -0.14 0.24 -5.48
N SER A 19 -0.19 -1.08 -5.60
CA SER A 19 -0.72 -1.78 -6.78
C SER A 19 -1.77 -2.80 -6.38
N HIS A 20 -2.72 -3.08 -7.26
CA HIS A 20 -3.63 -4.22 -7.15
C HIS A 20 -3.06 -5.43 -7.88
N GLY A 21 -3.08 -6.59 -7.24
CA GLY A 21 -2.52 -7.84 -7.77
C GLY A 21 -1.71 -8.59 -6.74
N THR A 22 -0.86 -9.53 -7.18
CA THR A 22 -0.04 -10.36 -6.29
C THR A 22 1.44 -10.02 -6.40
N LEU A 23 2.24 -10.44 -5.42
CA LEU A 23 3.69 -10.17 -5.40
C LEU A 23 4.44 -10.82 -6.57
N ALA A 24 4.00 -11.99 -7.03
CA ALA A 24 4.64 -12.77 -8.09
C ALA A 24 3.86 -12.77 -9.42
N GLY A 25 2.78 -11.98 -9.52
CA GLY A 25 1.87 -11.97 -10.65
C GLY A 25 1.72 -10.61 -11.31
N PRO A 26 0.82 -10.48 -12.30
CA PRO A 26 0.48 -9.20 -12.88
C PRO A 26 -0.06 -8.27 -11.80
N ARG A 27 0.35 -7.01 -11.87
CA ARG A 27 -0.07 -5.96 -10.95
C ARG A 27 -0.42 -4.70 -11.73
N MET A 28 -1.47 -4.02 -11.29
CA MET A 28 -1.90 -2.73 -11.82
C MET A 28 -1.58 -1.66 -10.78
N ALA A 29 -0.79 -0.66 -11.16
CA ALA A 29 -0.54 0.48 -10.29
C ALA A 29 -1.85 1.21 -10.01
N LEU A 30 -2.12 1.50 -8.74
CA LEU A 30 -3.30 2.26 -8.32
C LEU A 30 -2.91 3.65 -7.83
N TRP A 31 -1.83 3.73 -7.04
CA TRP A 31 -1.22 4.99 -6.62
C TRP A 31 0.29 4.88 -6.77
N ASP A 32 0.83 5.83 -7.50
CA ASP A 32 2.26 6.06 -7.59
C ASP A 32 2.56 7.29 -6.73
N ASP A 33 3.58 7.18 -5.88
CA ASP A 33 4.14 8.31 -5.11
C ASP A 33 3.39 8.75 -3.84
N ILE A 34 2.88 7.81 -3.04
CA ILE A 34 2.33 8.17 -1.71
C ILE A 34 3.47 8.57 -0.78
N ALA A 35 3.55 9.85 -0.43
CA ALA A 35 4.52 10.38 0.51
C ALA A 35 4.31 9.80 1.92
N ILE A 36 5.41 9.38 2.55
CA ILE A 36 5.48 8.89 3.92
C ILE A 36 6.54 9.70 4.67
N GLU A 37 6.16 10.23 5.83
CA GLU A 37 7.05 11.04 6.68
C GLU A 37 8.11 10.21 7.41
N HIS A 38 7.78 8.95 7.68
CA HIS A 38 8.66 8.00 8.36
C HIS A 38 9.79 7.49 7.45
N GLU A 39 10.90 7.10 8.07
CA GLU A 39 11.96 6.39 7.37
C GLU A 39 11.55 4.96 7.01
N TRP A 40 12.20 4.41 6.00
CA TRP A 40 11.95 3.04 5.60
C TRP A 40 12.30 2.08 6.73
N SER A 41 11.32 1.26 7.11
CA SER A 41 11.54 0.04 7.88
C SER A 41 10.43 -0.98 7.56
N PRO A 42 10.66 -2.28 7.76
CA PRO A 42 9.61 -3.30 7.61
C PRO A 42 8.38 -3.01 8.48
N GLU A 43 8.58 -2.51 9.70
CA GLU A 43 7.54 -2.19 10.68
C GLU A 43 6.70 -0.99 10.21
N ASN A 44 7.35 0.04 9.70
CA ASN A 44 6.68 1.22 9.16
C ASN A 44 5.88 0.86 7.90
N LEU A 45 6.43 0.02 7.01
CA LEU A 45 5.72 -0.47 5.83
C LEU A 45 4.47 -1.27 6.21
N ALA A 46 4.60 -2.19 7.18
CA ALA A 46 3.48 -2.99 7.65
C ALA A 46 2.39 -2.13 8.30
N THR A 47 2.79 -1.11 9.07
CA THR A 47 1.87 -0.17 9.70
C THR A 47 1.14 0.67 8.66
N PHE A 48 1.86 1.25 7.71
CA PHE A 48 1.28 1.99 6.59
C PHE A 48 0.29 1.13 5.81
N ALA A 49 0.68 -0.07 5.38
CA ALA A 49 -0.16 -0.95 4.57
C ALA A 49 -1.49 -1.32 5.26
N ARG A 50 -1.45 -1.60 6.58
CA ARG A 50 -2.65 -1.90 7.38
C ARG A 50 -3.59 -0.70 7.45
N THR A 51 -3.06 0.47 7.81
CA THR A 51 -3.85 1.71 7.93
C THR A 51 -4.47 2.07 6.60
N TRP A 52 -3.64 2.12 5.54
CA TRP A 52 -4.08 2.44 4.19
C TRP A 52 -5.19 1.48 3.72
N THR A 53 -5.01 0.17 3.89
CA THR A 53 -6.02 -0.82 3.45
C THR A 53 -7.34 -0.65 4.20
N ARG A 54 -7.29 -0.41 5.51
CA ARG A 54 -8.49 -0.18 6.34
C ARG A 54 -9.23 1.07 5.90
N GLU A 55 -8.52 2.17 5.66
CA GLU A 55 -9.13 3.42 5.20
C GLU A 55 -9.69 3.30 3.79
N HIS A 56 -8.92 2.69 2.88
CA HIS A 56 -9.33 2.50 1.50
C HIS A 56 -10.59 1.63 1.40
N THR A 57 -10.62 0.48 2.08
CA THR A 57 -11.78 -0.41 2.09
C THR A 57 -12.95 0.13 2.92
N GLY A 58 -12.66 0.90 3.98
CA GLY A 58 -13.66 1.56 4.81
C GLY A 58 -14.54 2.55 4.04
N ARG A 59 -13.99 3.22 3.01
CA ARG A 59 -14.74 4.10 2.11
C ARG A 59 -15.80 3.38 1.28
N PHE A 60 -15.66 2.07 1.10
CA PHE A 60 -16.60 1.24 0.32
C PHE A 60 -17.57 0.44 1.19
N ARG A 61 -17.41 0.47 2.53
CA ARG A 61 -18.46 0.00 3.43
C ARG A 61 -19.60 1.04 3.42
N ARG A 62 -20.69 0.72 2.71
CA ARG A 62 -21.97 1.44 2.90
C ARG A 62 -22.39 1.33 4.37
N PRO A 63 -23.02 2.38 4.94
CA PRO A 63 -23.58 2.34 6.29
C PRO A 63 -24.65 1.26 6.43
#